data_AF-A0A7C3D5R9-F1
#
_entry.id   AF-A0A7C3D5R9-F1
#
_cell.length_a   1.000
_cell.length_b   1.000
_cell.length_c   1.000
_cell.angle_alpha   90.00
_cell.angle_beta   90.00
_cell.angle_gamma   90.00
#
_symmetry.space_group_name_H-M   'P 1'
#
loop_
_entity.id
_entity.type
_entity.pdbx_description
1 polymer ?
#
loop_
_entity_poly.entity_id
_entity_poly.type
_entity_poly.pdbx_seq_one_letter_code
_entity_poly.pdbx_strand_id
1 'polypeptide(L)'
;MNLAPRKFVRVALLISLTAAPGLAQSGRVPGLLTWSELPPLPRAVAGHFAGTVDNRLLVAGGTNFPVSLFAGGKKAWYKDVFQFNLADSLWQKSDTLTGPLAYGASVSTPQGLVLIGGSDGTRHFRSVQLFRFAERGLARTRLPALPHPAAFLGAAYLDGKIYAAGGQTSPTATRALRTFWVLDLNDSTAGWQELPPWPGPGRILPVVVAQAGAVYVLSGADLRPDSTGASTREYLRDGYRYTPGSGWSRIADLPYPVVAAPAAAYGTNHILIFGGDDGKLASRLWELRDQHPGFHREVLAYHTITNTWAVVDTLPIGLLTTNAVLWQGNTVIPGGEDRPGHRSRRVLLAQPRAVPRHLGALDYSILGIYFFGLILMGFYFSGREKSTGDFFLAGRRIPWWAAGLSIFGTQLSAITYMAVPAKSYATDWVFYLSPVCIVLIAPVLVRYSLPIFRRFNITTAYEYLEIRFNLAV
;
A
#
# COMPACT_ATOMS: atom_id res chain seq x y z
N MET A 1 -57.13 3.99 31.49
CA MET A 1 -57.58 2.62 31.81
C MET A 1 -56.48 1.65 31.37
N ASN A 2 -56.02 0.82 32.30
CA ASN A 2 -54.79 0.01 32.23
C ASN A 2 -54.74 -0.97 31.05
N LEU A 3 -53.55 -1.11 30.43
CA LEU A 3 -52.87 -2.38 30.14
C LEU A 3 -51.43 -2.09 29.68
N ALA A 4 -50.47 -2.81 30.30
CA ALA A 4 -49.04 -2.51 30.35
C ALA A 4 -48.22 -2.89 29.10
N PRO A 5 -47.06 -2.24 28.83
CA PRO A 5 -46.06 -2.77 27.91
C PRO A 5 -44.83 -3.26 28.70
N ARG A 6 -44.96 -4.32 29.51
CA ARG A 6 -43.82 -4.98 30.19
C ARG A 6 -43.26 -6.21 29.46
N LYS A 7 -43.82 -6.60 28.32
CA LYS A 7 -43.40 -7.81 27.56
C LYS A 7 -42.57 -7.55 26.30
N PHE A 8 -42.47 -6.31 25.80
CA PHE A 8 -41.78 -6.04 24.53
C PHE A 8 -40.28 -5.69 24.65
N VAL A 9 -39.80 -5.29 25.83
CA VAL A 9 -38.36 -5.02 26.05
C VAL A 9 -37.53 -6.31 25.98
N ARG A 10 -38.14 -7.50 26.17
CA ARG A 10 -37.41 -8.78 26.08
C ARG A 10 -37.24 -9.30 24.66
N VAL A 11 -38.07 -8.90 23.69
CA VAL A 11 -37.95 -9.37 22.29
C VAL A 11 -36.91 -8.55 21.51
N ALA A 12 -36.76 -7.25 21.81
CA ALA A 12 -35.72 -6.43 21.21
C ALA A 12 -34.30 -6.74 21.73
N LEU A 13 -34.16 -7.31 22.94
CA LEU A 13 -32.87 -7.74 23.48
C LEU A 13 -32.41 -9.13 23.00
N LEU A 14 -33.31 -9.92 22.40
CA LEU A 14 -33.05 -11.30 21.99
C LEU A 14 -32.51 -11.42 20.55
N ILE A 15 -32.57 -10.36 19.76
CA ILE A 15 -31.96 -10.31 18.41
C ILE A 15 -30.49 -9.83 18.47
N SER A 16 -30.04 -9.26 19.59
CA SER A 16 -28.66 -8.83 19.82
C SER A 16 -27.72 -9.90 20.42
N LEU A 17 -28.17 -11.15 20.58
CA LEU A 17 -27.39 -12.21 21.27
C LEU A 17 -27.13 -13.48 20.47
N THR A 18 -27.40 -13.47 19.16
CA THR A 18 -26.87 -14.49 18.24
C THR A 18 -25.80 -13.90 17.34
N ALA A 19 -24.82 -13.20 17.94
CA ALA A 19 -23.47 -13.31 17.44
C ALA A 19 -23.00 -14.73 17.78
N ALA A 20 -23.47 -15.71 17.00
CA ALA A 20 -22.78 -16.98 16.95
C ALA A 20 -21.33 -16.60 16.62
N PRO A 21 -20.35 -16.94 17.47
CA PRO A 21 -18.98 -16.91 17.02
C PRO A 21 -19.00 -17.88 15.84
N GLY A 22 -18.99 -17.32 14.62
CA GLY A 22 -18.77 -18.12 13.44
C GLY A 22 -17.60 -19.01 13.81
N LEU A 23 -17.79 -20.31 13.68
CA LEU A 23 -16.72 -21.29 13.67
C LEU A 23 -15.78 -20.81 12.56
N ALA A 24 -14.89 -19.89 12.92
CA ALA A 24 -13.73 -19.55 12.15
C ALA A 24 -12.97 -20.86 12.16
N GLN A 25 -13.17 -21.63 11.09
CA GLN A 25 -12.29 -22.72 10.76
C GLN A 25 -10.90 -22.17 10.99
N SER A 26 -10.18 -22.77 11.94
CA SER A 26 -8.77 -22.54 12.23
C SER A 26 -7.90 -23.04 11.07
N GLY A 27 -8.35 -22.83 9.83
CA GLY A 27 -7.50 -22.86 8.66
C GLY A 27 -6.70 -21.56 8.69
N ARG A 28 -5.37 -21.66 8.54
CA ARG A 28 -4.54 -20.49 8.24
C ARG A 28 -5.24 -19.69 7.15
N VAL A 29 -5.59 -18.44 7.44
CA VAL A 29 -6.07 -17.52 6.41
C VAL A 29 -5.01 -17.56 5.30
N PRO A 30 -5.37 -17.95 4.07
CA PRO A 30 -4.40 -18.03 3.01
C PRO A 30 -3.74 -16.66 2.83
N GLY A 31 -2.42 -16.66 2.61
CA GLY A 31 -1.65 -15.44 2.38
C GLY A 31 -2.23 -14.60 1.23
N LEU A 32 -1.99 -13.30 1.29
CA LEU A 32 -2.40 -12.30 0.30
C LEU A 32 -1.86 -12.60 -1.12
N LEU A 33 -0.78 -13.36 -1.22
CA LEU A 33 0.01 -13.55 -2.43
C LEU A 33 0.09 -15.04 -2.79
N THR A 34 0.18 -15.31 -4.09
CA THR A 34 0.61 -16.60 -4.63
C THR A 34 2.03 -16.45 -5.14
N TRP A 35 2.90 -17.35 -4.68
CA TRP A 35 4.32 -17.32 -4.97
C TRP A 35 4.67 -18.32 -6.05
N SER A 36 5.46 -17.88 -7.03
CA SER A 36 6.11 -18.72 -8.02
C SER A 36 7.52 -18.19 -8.30
N GLU A 37 8.30 -18.91 -9.10
CA GLU A 37 9.64 -18.48 -9.50
C GLU A 37 9.70 -18.30 -11.02
N LEU A 38 10.29 -17.18 -11.44
CA LEU A 38 10.72 -16.98 -12.81
C LEU A 38 12.07 -17.69 -13.03
N PRO A 39 12.49 -17.89 -14.30
CA PRO A 39 13.82 -18.39 -14.60
C PRO A 39 14.91 -17.65 -13.80
N PRO A 40 15.88 -18.38 -13.24
CA PRO A 40 16.87 -17.79 -12.35
C PRO A 40 17.76 -16.80 -13.11
N LEU A 41 18.24 -15.78 -12.41
CA LEU A 41 19.21 -14.83 -12.95
C LEU A 41 20.42 -15.58 -13.53
N PRO A 42 21.04 -15.08 -14.61
CA PRO A 42 22.28 -15.66 -15.15
C PRO A 42 23.42 -15.70 -14.14
N ARG A 43 23.38 -14.83 -13.12
CA ARG A 43 24.37 -14.76 -12.04
C ARG A 43 23.70 -14.46 -10.70
N ALA A 44 24.28 -15.02 -9.63
CA ALA A 44 23.90 -14.70 -8.26
C ALA A 44 24.36 -13.28 -7.91
N VAL A 45 23.44 -12.39 -7.55
CA VAL A 45 23.76 -10.98 -7.28
C VAL A 45 22.87 -10.38 -6.18
N ALA A 46 23.42 -9.48 -5.38
CA ALA A 46 22.66 -8.54 -4.55
C ALA A 46 23.31 -7.16 -4.57
N GLY A 47 22.56 -6.14 -4.16
CA GLY A 47 22.90 -4.74 -4.37
C GLY A 47 22.84 -4.33 -5.84
N HIS A 48 22.26 -5.16 -6.71
CA HIS A 48 22.04 -4.80 -8.09
C HIS A 48 20.88 -3.80 -8.19
N PHE A 49 20.81 -3.12 -9.32
CA PHE A 49 19.66 -2.30 -9.69
C PHE A 49 18.65 -3.17 -10.41
N ALA A 50 17.36 -2.99 -10.12
CA ALA A 50 16.30 -3.68 -10.84
C ALA A 50 15.09 -2.77 -11.04
N GLY A 51 14.41 -2.98 -12.17
CA GLY A 51 13.20 -2.24 -12.53
C GLY A 51 12.70 -2.64 -13.90
N THR A 52 11.80 -1.85 -14.45
CA THR A 52 11.12 -2.12 -15.72
C THR A 52 11.42 -1.05 -16.76
N VAL A 53 11.61 -1.49 -18.00
CA VAL A 53 11.75 -0.63 -19.19
C VAL A 53 10.97 -1.29 -20.32
N ASP A 54 10.00 -0.57 -20.89
CA ASP A 54 9.16 -1.05 -22.00
C ASP A 54 8.59 -2.46 -21.76
N ASN A 55 8.03 -2.67 -20.56
CA ASN A 55 7.46 -3.93 -20.09
C ASN A 55 8.45 -5.12 -19.97
N ARG A 56 9.76 -4.87 -19.99
CA ARG A 56 10.81 -5.86 -19.70
C ARG A 56 11.39 -5.61 -18.32
N LEU A 57 11.73 -6.68 -17.61
CA LEU A 57 12.46 -6.60 -16.35
C LEU A 57 13.96 -6.44 -16.67
N LEU A 58 14.62 -5.48 -16.02
CA LEU A 58 16.06 -5.28 -16.09
C LEU A 58 16.72 -5.54 -14.74
N VAL A 59 17.89 -6.15 -14.77
CA VAL A 59 18.80 -6.31 -13.62
C VAL A 59 20.19 -5.86 -14.04
N ALA A 60 20.75 -4.88 -13.34
CA ALA A 60 22.03 -4.28 -13.70
C ALA A 60 23.02 -4.28 -12.52
N GLY A 61 24.26 -4.68 -12.80
CA GLY A 61 25.36 -4.64 -11.85
C GLY A 61 25.20 -5.59 -10.66
N GLY A 62 25.48 -5.09 -9.46
CA GLY A 62 25.43 -5.88 -8.22
C GLY A 62 26.76 -6.54 -7.85
N THR A 63 26.75 -7.25 -6.73
CA THR A 63 27.93 -7.94 -6.19
C THR A 63 27.66 -9.40 -5.86
N ASN A 64 28.73 -10.18 -5.70
CA ASN A 64 28.70 -11.53 -5.16
C ASN A 64 29.97 -11.83 -4.36
N PHE A 65 29.93 -12.88 -3.55
CA PHE A 65 31.10 -13.52 -2.95
C PHE A 65 31.25 -14.91 -3.58
N PRO A 66 32.09 -15.07 -4.62
CA PRO A 66 32.29 -16.36 -5.27
C PRO A 66 32.88 -17.42 -4.33
N VAL A 67 33.63 -16.98 -3.33
CA VAL A 67 34.09 -17.75 -2.18
C VAL A 67 33.42 -17.18 -0.95
N SER A 68 33.03 -18.02 0.02
CA SER A 68 32.37 -17.58 1.26
C SER A 68 33.12 -16.42 1.92
N LEU A 69 32.37 -15.42 2.37
CA LEU A 69 32.88 -14.30 3.18
C LEU A 69 33.68 -14.80 4.39
N PHE A 70 33.21 -15.89 5.02
CA PHE A 70 33.80 -16.46 6.23
C PHE A 70 35.04 -17.32 5.94
N ALA A 71 35.29 -17.65 4.68
CA ALA A 71 36.49 -18.31 4.19
C ALA A 71 37.51 -17.30 3.59
N GLY A 72 37.36 -16.00 3.86
CA GLY A 72 38.23 -14.96 3.32
C GLY A 72 37.91 -14.55 1.87
N GLY A 73 36.72 -14.90 1.38
CA GLY A 73 36.27 -14.55 0.04
C GLY A 73 36.19 -13.05 -0.19
N LYS A 74 36.72 -12.60 -1.34
CA LYS A 74 36.65 -11.19 -1.76
C LYS A 74 35.35 -10.93 -2.51
N LYS A 75 34.73 -9.78 -2.23
CA LYS A 75 33.52 -9.33 -2.92
C LYS A 75 33.85 -9.00 -4.38
N ALA A 76 33.19 -9.68 -5.30
CA ALA A 76 33.21 -9.38 -6.72
C ALA A 76 32.10 -8.35 -7.05
N TRP A 77 32.43 -7.38 -7.92
CA TRP A 77 31.53 -6.33 -8.39
C TRP A 77 31.28 -6.50 -9.88
N TYR A 78 30.05 -6.31 -10.32
CA TYR A 78 29.65 -6.58 -11.70
C TYR A 78 29.08 -5.35 -12.39
N LYS A 79 29.14 -5.41 -13.72
CA LYS A 79 28.67 -4.37 -14.64
C LYS A 79 27.68 -4.88 -15.68
N ASP A 80 27.42 -6.18 -15.71
CA ASP A 80 26.51 -6.76 -16.70
C ASP A 80 25.08 -6.24 -16.49
N VAL A 81 24.37 -6.01 -17.59
CA VAL A 81 22.95 -5.66 -17.59
C VAL A 81 22.19 -6.80 -18.27
N PHE A 82 21.27 -7.41 -17.55
CA PHE A 82 20.41 -8.48 -18.05
C PHE A 82 18.98 -7.98 -18.21
N GLN A 83 18.30 -8.45 -19.25
CA GLN A 83 16.89 -8.23 -19.49
C GLN A 83 16.13 -9.55 -19.46
N PHE A 84 14.89 -9.50 -19.01
CA PHE A 84 13.96 -10.61 -19.07
C PHE A 84 12.66 -10.15 -19.72
N ASN A 85 12.24 -10.91 -20.73
CA ASN A 85 10.96 -10.76 -21.39
C ASN A 85 10.11 -11.99 -21.08
N LEU A 86 8.86 -11.78 -20.66
CA LEU A 86 7.97 -12.88 -20.30
C LEU A 86 7.68 -13.78 -21.51
N ALA A 87 7.54 -13.20 -22.71
CA ALA A 87 7.24 -13.94 -23.93
C ALA A 87 8.32 -14.98 -24.26
N ASP A 88 9.59 -14.61 -24.07
CA ASP A 88 10.73 -15.47 -24.38
C ASP A 88 11.09 -16.39 -23.21
N SER A 89 10.61 -16.06 -21.99
CA SER A 89 10.90 -16.76 -20.74
C SER A 89 12.40 -17.03 -20.53
N LEU A 90 13.25 -16.09 -20.96
CA LEU A 90 14.70 -16.28 -20.94
C LEU A 90 15.42 -14.97 -20.62
N TRP A 91 16.45 -15.06 -19.78
CA TRP A 91 17.33 -13.95 -19.47
C TRP A 91 18.36 -13.74 -20.59
N GLN A 92 18.45 -12.52 -21.08
CA GLN A 92 19.42 -12.14 -22.10
C GLN A 92 20.34 -11.05 -21.56
N LYS A 93 21.62 -11.09 -21.94
CA LYS A 93 22.51 -9.95 -21.69
C LYS A 93 22.12 -8.81 -22.64
N SER A 94 21.73 -7.67 -22.08
CA SER A 94 21.24 -6.51 -22.82
C SER A 94 22.36 -5.50 -23.08
N ASP A 95 23.18 -5.20 -22.06
CA ASP A 95 24.26 -4.21 -22.14
C ASP A 95 25.29 -4.44 -21.03
N THR A 96 26.18 -3.48 -20.81
CA THR A 96 27.17 -3.42 -19.75
C THR A 96 27.34 -1.97 -19.27
N LEU A 97 27.24 -1.75 -17.96
CA LEU A 97 27.52 -0.48 -17.30
C LEU A 97 28.96 -0.02 -17.60
N THR A 98 29.21 1.29 -17.52
CA THR A 98 30.55 1.87 -17.76
C THR A 98 31.63 1.27 -16.86
N GLY A 99 31.26 0.87 -15.64
CA GLY A 99 32.09 0.12 -14.72
C GLY A 99 31.24 -0.71 -13.76
N PRO A 100 31.86 -1.53 -12.89
CA PRO A 100 31.14 -2.25 -11.85
C PRO A 100 30.38 -1.28 -10.95
N LEU A 101 29.12 -1.58 -10.66
CA LEU A 101 28.27 -0.70 -9.86
C LEU A 101 27.23 -1.51 -9.08
N ALA A 102 27.09 -1.21 -7.79
CA ALA A 102 26.09 -1.81 -6.92
C ALA A 102 25.70 -0.86 -5.79
N TYR A 103 24.70 -1.23 -5.00
CA TYR A 103 24.24 -0.52 -3.81
C TYR A 103 23.82 0.93 -4.09
N GLY A 104 23.35 1.25 -5.30
CA GLY A 104 22.60 2.49 -5.54
C GLY A 104 21.09 2.22 -5.44
N ALA A 105 20.28 3.24 -5.71
CA ALA A 105 18.84 3.07 -5.83
C ALA A 105 18.43 2.91 -7.30
N SER A 106 17.37 2.16 -7.55
CA SER A 106 16.73 2.06 -8.87
C SER A 106 15.23 2.30 -8.78
N VAL A 107 14.70 3.02 -9.76
CA VAL A 107 13.28 3.40 -9.80
C VAL A 107 12.76 3.26 -11.24
N SER A 108 11.71 2.46 -11.42
CA SER A 108 10.94 2.46 -12.67
C SER A 108 10.09 3.73 -12.77
N THR A 109 10.13 4.37 -13.93
CA THR A 109 9.35 5.57 -14.25
C THR A 109 8.65 5.38 -15.59
N PRO A 110 7.64 6.21 -15.94
CA PRO A 110 7.07 6.19 -17.28
C PRO A 110 8.10 6.47 -18.39
N GLN A 111 9.21 7.14 -18.07
CA GLN A 111 10.28 7.42 -19.02
C GLN A 111 11.29 6.27 -19.16
N GLY A 112 11.26 5.26 -18.29
CA GLY A 112 12.25 4.17 -18.21
C GLY A 112 12.80 3.95 -16.81
N LEU A 113 13.90 3.19 -16.70
CA LEU A 113 14.51 2.82 -15.42
C LEU A 113 15.63 3.80 -15.07
N VAL A 114 15.55 4.43 -13.91
CA VAL A 114 16.59 5.34 -13.42
C VAL A 114 17.46 4.64 -12.39
N LEU A 115 18.78 4.65 -12.61
CA LEU A 115 19.82 4.19 -11.69
C LEU A 115 20.44 5.41 -11.01
N ILE A 116 20.54 5.39 -9.68
CA ILE A 116 20.90 6.55 -8.86
C ILE A 116 22.06 6.17 -7.92
N GLY A 117 23.19 6.85 -8.08
CA GLY A 117 24.36 6.70 -7.21
C GLY A 117 24.98 5.30 -7.28
N GLY A 118 25.38 4.77 -6.12
CA GLY A 118 25.98 3.46 -5.96
C GLY A 118 27.47 3.49 -5.66
N SER A 119 28.08 2.31 -5.69
CA SER A 119 29.46 2.04 -5.30
C SER A 119 30.12 1.05 -6.24
N ASP A 120 31.45 1.12 -6.36
CA ASP A 120 32.29 0.10 -6.98
C ASP A 120 33.16 -0.66 -5.95
N GLY A 121 32.94 -0.37 -4.66
CA GLY A 121 33.73 -0.89 -3.54
C GLY A 121 34.90 0.00 -3.12
N THR A 122 35.34 0.91 -3.98
CA THR A 122 36.44 1.85 -3.71
C THR A 122 35.95 3.27 -3.46
N ARG A 123 34.87 3.68 -4.14
CA ARG A 123 34.23 4.97 -3.98
C ARG A 123 32.72 4.87 -4.15
N HIS A 124 32.02 5.94 -3.79
CA HIS A 124 30.60 6.10 -4.12
C HIS A 124 30.45 7.09 -5.27
N PHE A 125 29.33 7.00 -5.98
CA PHE A 125 29.07 7.75 -7.19
C PHE A 125 27.91 8.73 -7.00
N ARG A 126 27.99 9.84 -7.73
CA ARG A 126 26.88 10.81 -7.92
C ARG A 126 26.11 10.57 -9.22
N SER A 127 26.52 9.60 -10.03
CA SER A 127 25.95 9.38 -11.36
C SER A 127 24.47 9.01 -11.28
N VAL A 128 23.67 9.62 -12.14
CA VAL A 128 22.27 9.25 -12.36
C VAL A 128 22.08 8.97 -13.84
N GLN A 129 21.48 7.83 -14.16
CA GLN A 129 21.34 7.36 -15.54
C GLN A 129 19.93 6.83 -15.80
N LEU A 130 19.33 7.27 -16.90
CA LEU A 130 18.05 6.79 -17.40
C LEU A 130 18.27 5.74 -18.51
N PHE A 131 17.65 4.59 -18.34
CA PHE A 131 17.73 3.44 -19.24
C PHE A 131 16.41 3.30 -20.01
N ARG A 132 16.49 3.23 -21.34
CA ARG A 132 15.35 3.14 -22.27
C ARG A 132 15.70 2.21 -23.43
N PHE A 133 14.76 1.44 -23.97
CA PHE A 133 15.03 0.81 -25.25
C PHE A 133 14.89 1.82 -26.39
N ALA A 134 15.83 1.73 -27.34
CA ALA A 134 15.84 2.42 -28.61
C ALA A 134 16.01 1.37 -29.73
N GLU A 135 15.98 1.78 -30.99
CA GLU A 135 16.10 0.87 -32.15
C GLU A 135 17.35 -0.02 -32.10
N ARG A 136 18.45 0.49 -31.53
CA ARG A 136 19.74 -0.22 -31.41
C ARG A 136 19.94 -0.93 -30.08
N GLY A 137 18.89 -1.14 -29.29
CA GLY A 137 18.94 -1.78 -27.97
C GLY A 137 18.85 -0.79 -26.81
N LEU A 138 19.48 -1.09 -25.69
CA LEU A 138 19.34 -0.32 -24.46
C LEU A 138 20.14 1.00 -24.53
N ALA A 139 19.44 2.12 -24.65
CA ALA A 139 20.01 3.46 -24.61
C ALA A 139 20.16 3.95 -23.17
N ARG A 140 21.22 4.73 -22.93
CA ARG A 140 21.57 5.31 -21.63
C ARG A 140 21.69 6.82 -21.73
N THR A 141 20.84 7.54 -21.02
CA THR A 141 20.87 9.00 -20.94
C THR A 141 21.38 9.43 -19.58
N ARG A 142 22.30 10.39 -19.52
CA ARG A 142 22.75 10.97 -18.25
C ARG A 142 21.68 11.94 -17.76
N LEU A 143 21.28 11.78 -16.50
CA LEU A 143 20.47 12.75 -15.78
C LEU A 143 21.38 13.62 -14.90
N PRO A 144 20.88 14.75 -14.35
CA PRO A 144 21.62 15.53 -13.37
C PRO A 144 22.17 14.63 -12.27
N ALA A 145 23.46 14.79 -11.99
CA ALA A 145 24.12 14.01 -10.97
C ALA A 145 23.70 14.47 -9.57
N LEU A 146 23.70 13.54 -8.60
CA LEU A 146 23.41 13.84 -7.19
C LEU A 146 24.29 14.98 -6.66
N PRO A 147 23.79 15.76 -5.67
CA PRO A 147 24.57 16.81 -5.01
C PRO A 147 25.88 16.27 -4.40
N HIS A 148 25.81 15.08 -3.79
CA HIS A 148 26.96 14.37 -3.24
C HIS A 148 26.96 12.90 -3.66
N PRO A 149 28.13 12.22 -3.70
CA PRO A 149 28.17 10.78 -3.89
C PRO A 149 27.37 10.05 -2.82
N ALA A 150 26.60 9.04 -3.22
CA ALA A 150 25.80 8.27 -2.28
C ALA A 150 25.65 6.81 -2.72
N ALA A 151 25.76 5.90 -1.76
CA ALA A 151 25.36 4.50 -1.89
C ALA A 151 24.50 4.10 -0.68
N PHE A 152 23.84 2.94 -0.77
CA PHE A 152 22.91 2.42 0.23
C PHE A 152 21.71 3.33 0.51
N LEU A 153 21.37 4.20 -0.44
CA LEU A 153 20.18 5.03 -0.41
C LEU A 153 18.97 4.26 -0.98
N GLY A 154 17.76 4.72 -0.65
CA GLY A 154 16.54 4.30 -1.33
C GLY A 154 15.97 5.43 -2.19
N ALA A 155 15.11 5.10 -3.15
CA ALA A 155 14.42 6.10 -3.93
C ALA A 155 13.02 5.63 -4.34
N ALA A 156 12.13 6.59 -4.61
CA ALA A 156 10.78 6.34 -5.10
C ALA A 156 10.38 7.36 -6.17
N TYR A 157 9.51 6.94 -7.09
CA TYR A 157 8.88 7.81 -8.08
C TYR A 157 7.47 8.21 -7.60
N LEU A 158 7.17 9.51 -7.66
CA LEU A 158 5.85 10.06 -7.34
C LEU A 158 5.60 11.29 -8.24
N ASP A 159 4.53 11.24 -9.03
CA ASP A 159 4.00 12.35 -9.82
C ASP A 159 5.04 13.10 -10.67
N GLY A 160 5.81 12.37 -11.47
CA GLY A 160 6.84 12.94 -12.35
C GLY A 160 8.17 13.25 -11.66
N LYS A 161 8.26 13.06 -10.34
CA LYS A 161 9.46 13.36 -9.55
C LYS A 161 10.07 12.09 -8.96
N ILE A 162 11.39 12.08 -8.84
CA ILE A 162 12.14 11.06 -8.09
C ILE A 162 12.56 11.66 -6.77
N TYR A 163 12.27 10.95 -5.69
CA TYR A 163 12.72 11.27 -4.35
C TYR A 163 13.77 10.25 -3.91
N ALA A 164 14.94 10.70 -3.47
CA ALA A 164 16.03 9.85 -2.99
C ALA A 164 16.34 10.19 -1.53
N ALA A 165 16.52 9.17 -0.69
CA ALA A 165 16.66 9.34 0.76
C ALA A 165 17.77 8.46 1.36
N GLY A 166 18.53 9.06 2.28
CA GLY A 166 19.53 8.36 3.08
C GLY A 166 20.78 7.96 2.30
N GLY A 167 21.42 6.88 2.76
CA GLY A 167 22.68 6.37 2.23
C GLY A 167 23.89 6.84 3.02
N GLN A 168 25.07 6.74 2.42
CA GLN A 168 26.35 7.19 2.98
C GLN A 168 27.23 7.77 1.88
N THR A 169 28.20 8.63 2.22
CA THR A 169 28.99 9.39 1.23
C THR A 169 30.21 8.67 0.68
N SER A 170 30.79 7.73 1.43
CA SER A 170 31.95 6.95 1.00
C SER A 170 31.94 5.54 1.61
N PRO A 171 32.71 4.59 1.08
CA PRO A 171 32.82 3.25 1.67
C PRO A 171 33.33 3.24 3.11
N THR A 172 34.05 4.27 3.52
CA THR A 172 34.64 4.43 4.87
C THR A 172 33.83 5.37 5.78
N ALA A 173 32.70 5.90 5.31
CA ALA A 173 31.87 6.78 6.10
C ALA A 173 31.33 6.06 7.34
N THR A 174 31.51 6.67 8.51
CA THR A 174 31.05 6.15 9.81
C THR A 174 29.71 6.73 10.24
N ARG A 175 29.09 7.56 9.39
CA ARG A 175 27.79 8.19 9.62
C ARG A 175 26.89 8.03 8.40
N ALA A 176 25.62 7.75 8.65
CA ALA A 176 24.60 7.69 7.64
C ALA A 176 24.11 9.10 7.28
N LEU A 177 23.68 9.28 6.03
CA LEU A 177 23.12 10.53 5.53
C LEU A 177 21.70 10.75 6.06
N ARG A 178 21.41 12.02 6.32
CA ARG A 178 20.06 12.57 6.49
C ARG A 178 19.72 13.44 5.28
N THR A 179 19.96 12.93 4.08
CA THR A 179 19.68 13.65 2.83
C THR A 179 18.33 13.23 2.29
N PHE A 180 17.58 14.20 1.77
CA PHE A 180 16.35 13.99 1.05
C PHE A 180 16.34 14.87 -0.20
N TRP A 181 16.55 14.26 -1.37
CA TRP A 181 16.68 14.98 -2.63
C TRP A 181 15.50 14.69 -3.53
N VAL A 182 15.09 15.68 -4.31
CA VAL A 182 14.06 15.56 -5.34
C VAL A 182 14.62 15.96 -6.70
N LEU A 183 14.31 15.18 -7.74
CA LEU A 183 14.55 15.51 -9.13
C LEU A 183 13.22 15.52 -9.87
N ASP A 184 12.92 16.62 -10.55
CA ASP A 184 11.79 16.67 -11.48
C ASP A 184 12.21 16.08 -12.83
N LEU A 185 11.50 15.05 -13.31
CA LEU A 185 11.79 14.45 -14.62
C LEU A 185 11.10 15.19 -15.77
N ASN A 186 10.13 16.06 -15.48
CA ASN A 186 9.49 16.92 -16.48
C ASN A 186 10.34 18.17 -16.74
N ASP A 187 11.09 18.62 -15.72
CA ASP A 187 12.11 19.66 -15.84
C ASP A 187 13.42 19.22 -15.17
N SER A 188 14.14 18.33 -15.85
CA SER A 188 15.43 17.86 -15.36
C SER A 188 16.53 18.94 -15.40
N THR A 189 16.30 20.09 -16.04
CA THR A 189 17.33 21.14 -16.14
C THR A 189 17.56 21.85 -14.81
N ALA A 190 16.53 21.88 -13.94
CA ALA A 190 16.61 22.39 -12.57
C ALA A 190 17.54 21.57 -11.66
N GLY A 191 17.90 20.34 -12.07
CA GLY A 191 18.76 19.46 -11.28
C GLY A 191 18.10 18.92 -10.00
N TRP A 192 18.91 18.32 -9.14
CA TRP A 192 18.47 17.83 -7.84
C TRP A 192 18.31 18.99 -6.85
N GLN A 193 17.20 19.02 -6.15
CA GLN A 193 16.94 19.95 -5.05
C GLN A 193 17.01 19.20 -3.73
N GLU A 194 17.67 19.79 -2.73
CA GLU A 194 17.67 19.28 -1.37
C GLU A 194 16.48 19.83 -0.59
N LEU A 195 15.70 18.90 -0.04
CA LEU A 195 14.56 19.17 0.80
C LEU A 195 14.92 18.92 2.27
N PRO A 196 14.21 19.55 3.22
CA PRO A 196 14.37 19.22 4.62
C PRO A 196 14.20 17.70 4.85
N PRO A 197 15.14 17.04 5.54
CA PRO A 197 15.05 15.60 5.77
C PRO A 197 14.02 15.26 6.85
N TRP A 198 13.73 13.98 6.98
CA TRP A 198 12.83 13.49 8.03
C TRP A 198 13.36 13.85 9.44
N PRO A 199 12.47 14.08 10.42
CA PRO A 199 12.84 14.43 11.79
C PRO A 199 13.28 13.20 12.60
N GLY A 200 14.33 12.52 12.14
CA GLY A 200 14.91 11.31 12.77
C GLY A 200 16.38 11.10 12.37
N PRO A 201 17.02 9.99 12.79
CA PRO A 201 18.43 9.72 12.55
C PRO A 201 18.75 9.51 11.06
N GLY A 202 20.04 9.56 10.71
CA GLY A 202 20.52 9.14 9.39
C GLY A 202 20.25 7.66 9.16
N ARG A 203 20.16 7.24 7.89
CA ARG A 203 19.94 5.81 7.60
C ARG A 203 20.57 5.36 6.30
N ILE A 204 21.25 4.22 6.35
CA ILE A 204 21.60 3.40 5.19
C ILE A 204 20.58 2.27 5.02
N LEU A 205 20.48 1.77 3.79
CA LEU A 205 19.58 0.71 3.39
C LEU A 205 18.12 0.93 3.85
N PRO A 206 17.57 2.15 3.73
CA PRO A 206 16.18 2.38 4.08
C PRO A 206 15.23 1.73 3.08
N VAL A 207 14.01 1.46 3.54
CA VAL A 207 12.89 1.22 2.64
C VAL A 207 12.34 2.59 2.21
N VAL A 208 12.34 2.85 0.91
CA VAL A 208 11.80 4.09 0.32
C VAL A 208 10.80 3.73 -0.76
N VAL A 209 9.56 4.20 -0.61
CA VAL A 209 8.45 3.82 -1.48
C VAL A 209 7.42 4.95 -1.56
N ALA A 210 6.78 5.10 -2.72
CA ALA A 210 5.67 6.05 -2.88
C ALA A 210 4.33 5.30 -2.85
N GLN A 211 3.36 5.84 -2.11
CA GLN A 211 2.00 5.30 -2.02
C GLN A 211 1.03 6.43 -1.64
N ALA A 212 -0.19 6.42 -2.19
CA ALA A 212 -1.25 7.35 -1.80
C ALA A 212 -0.80 8.84 -1.77
N GLY A 213 -0.09 9.29 -2.82
CA GLY A 213 0.35 10.69 -2.95
C GLY A 213 1.49 11.12 -2.02
N ALA A 214 2.18 10.17 -1.38
CA ALA A 214 3.25 10.46 -0.42
C ALA A 214 4.46 9.54 -0.61
N VAL A 215 5.62 9.99 -0.16
CA VAL A 215 6.86 9.19 -0.09
C VAL A 215 7.08 8.75 1.35
N TYR A 216 7.40 7.48 1.54
CA TYR A 216 7.67 6.89 2.84
C TYR A 216 9.14 6.54 2.94
N VAL A 217 9.75 6.89 4.06
CA VAL A 217 11.13 6.54 4.43
C VAL A 217 11.06 5.76 5.73
N LEU A 218 11.34 4.47 5.65
CA LEU A 218 11.05 3.51 6.71
C LEU A 218 12.32 2.74 7.07
N SER A 219 12.49 2.42 8.35
CA SER A 219 13.53 1.50 8.81
C SER A 219 14.94 1.92 8.33
N GLY A 220 15.80 0.98 7.99
CA GLY A 220 17.22 1.21 7.70
C GLY A 220 18.05 1.14 8.97
N ALA A 221 19.34 1.41 8.82
CA ALA A 221 20.27 1.45 9.95
C ALA A 221 20.98 2.80 10.00
N ASP A 222 21.00 3.43 11.18
CA ASP A 222 21.94 4.52 11.44
C ASP A 222 23.35 3.96 11.57
N LEU A 223 24.35 4.80 11.24
CA LEU A 223 25.76 4.45 11.41
C LEU A 223 26.37 5.30 12.51
N ARG A 224 26.97 4.64 13.49
CA ARG A 224 27.66 5.28 14.60
C ARG A 224 29.06 4.70 14.77
N PRO A 225 30.10 5.54 14.91
CA PRO A 225 31.41 5.04 15.27
C PRO A 225 31.37 4.44 16.67
N ASP A 226 31.94 3.26 16.85
CA ASP A 226 32.22 2.70 18.16
C ASP A 226 33.47 3.31 18.81
N SER A 227 33.85 2.82 19.99
CA SER A 227 35.03 3.27 20.72
C SER A 227 36.35 3.05 19.98
N THR A 228 36.37 2.17 18.97
CA THR A 228 37.53 1.90 18.11
C THR A 228 37.52 2.75 16.83
N GLY A 229 36.47 3.54 16.61
CA GLY A 229 36.25 4.30 15.39
C GLY A 229 35.64 3.49 14.25
N ALA A 230 35.32 2.20 14.46
CA ALA A 230 34.66 1.37 13.47
C ALA A 230 33.17 1.69 13.40
N SER A 231 32.59 1.61 12.20
CA SER A 231 31.17 1.91 11.99
C SER A 231 30.29 0.76 12.49
N THR A 232 29.39 1.05 13.42
CA THR A 232 28.36 0.13 13.92
C THR A 232 26.98 0.54 13.43
N ARG A 233 26.08 -0.44 13.34
CA ARG A 233 24.70 -0.23 12.86
C ARG A 233 23.74 -0.20 14.03
N GLU A 234 22.96 0.88 14.12
CA GLU A 234 21.77 0.91 14.95
C GLU A 234 20.55 0.67 14.06
N TYR A 235 19.83 -0.43 14.30
CA TYR A 235 18.70 -0.86 13.50
C TYR A 235 17.43 -0.07 13.88
N LEU A 236 16.84 0.61 12.90
CA LEU A 236 15.74 1.54 13.15
C LEU A 236 14.37 0.90 12.90
N ARG A 237 13.41 1.20 13.78
CA ARG A 237 12.00 0.81 13.62
C ARG A 237 11.09 1.98 13.24
N ASP A 238 11.64 3.18 13.19
CA ASP A 238 10.86 4.37 12.88
C ASP A 238 10.53 4.48 11.38
N GLY A 239 9.51 5.27 11.09
CA GLY A 239 9.10 5.59 9.73
C GLY A 239 8.53 6.98 9.63
N TYR A 240 8.70 7.59 8.46
CA TYR A 240 8.19 8.93 8.17
C TYR A 240 7.52 8.96 6.80
N ARG A 241 6.44 9.73 6.73
CA ARG A 241 5.68 10.03 5.52
C ARG A 241 5.96 11.48 5.14
N TYR A 242 6.41 11.70 3.91
CA TYR A 242 6.53 13.01 3.29
C TYR A 242 5.39 13.22 2.30
N THR A 243 4.60 14.26 2.52
CA THR A 243 3.56 14.70 1.60
C THR A 243 4.01 15.99 0.93
N PRO A 244 4.17 16.04 -0.41
CA PRO A 244 4.51 17.26 -1.12
C PRO A 244 3.57 18.41 -0.73
N GLY A 245 4.14 19.57 -0.37
CA GLY A 245 3.39 20.73 0.09
C GLY A 245 3.02 20.73 1.59
N SER A 246 2.96 19.57 2.24
CA SER A 246 2.64 19.46 3.69
C SER A 246 3.84 19.07 4.57
N GLY A 247 4.89 18.50 3.99
CA GLY A 247 6.12 18.14 4.72
C GLY A 247 6.04 16.75 5.38
N TRP A 248 6.80 16.57 6.47
CA TRP A 248 6.99 15.29 7.14
C TRP A 248 6.01 15.06 8.29
N SER A 249 5.52 13.83 8.41
CA SER A 249 4.82 13.29 9.57
C SER A 249 5.41 11.93 9.97
N ARG A 250 5.62 11.68 11.25
CA ARG A 250 6.02 10.36 11.76
C ARG A 250 4.85 9.39 11.66
N ILE A 251 5.13 8.14 11.29
CA ILE A 251 4.13 7.06 11.25
C ILE A 251 4.32 6.09 12.44
N ALA A 252 3.44 5.11 12.57
CA ALA A 252 3.57 4.05 13.55
C ALA A 252 4.85 3.24 13.33
N ASP A 253 5.52 2.90 14.42
CA ASP A 253 6.76 2.14 14.37
C ASP A 253 6.53 0.75 13.81
N LEU A 254 7.51 0.28 13.04
CA LEU A 254 7.52 -1.06 12.53
C LEU A 254 7.61 -2.06 13.69
N PRO A 255 6.97 -3.23 13.58
CA PRO A 255 7.08 -4.28 14.60
C PRO A 255 8.53 -4.68 14.90
N TYR A 256 9.39 -4.62 13.88
CA TYR A 256 10.83 -4.87 13.93
C TYR A 256 11.54 -4.14 12.77
N PRO A 257 12.87 -3.95 12.84
CA PRO A 257 13.64 -3.39 11.73
C PRO A 257 13.58 -4.29 10.50
N VAL A 258 13.61 -3.68 9.33
CA VAL A 258 13.55 -4.34 8.01
C VAL A 258 14.64 -3.79 7.08
N VAL A 259 15.88 -3.79 7.56
CA VAL A 259 17.00 -3.15 6.86
C VAL A 259 17.23 -3.84 5.51
N ALA A 260 17.41 -3.05 4.45
CA ALA A 260 17.60 -3.52 3.07
C ALA A 260 16.45 -4.36 2.48
N ALA A 261 15.25 -4.30 3.08
CA ALA A 261 14.11 -5.05 2.57
C ALA A 261 13.64 -4.49 1.22
N PRO A 262 13.33 -5.34 0.24
CA PRO A 262 12.55 -4.93 -0.92
C PRO A 262 11.12 -4.56 -0.49
N ALA A 263 10.55 -3.53 -1.10
CA ALA A 263 9.20 -3.06 -0.79
C ALA A 263 8.49 -2.50 -2.02
N ALA A 264 7.17 -2.63 -2.08
CA ALA A 264 6.36 -2.12 -3.17
C ALA A 264 5.02 -1.57 -2.70
N ALA A 265 4.52 -0.59 -3.45
CA ALA A 265 3.14 -0.14 -3.40
C ALA A 265 2.17 -1.31 -3.66
N TYR A 266 1.06 -1.38 -2.91
CA TYR A 266 0.03 -2.40 -3.09
C TYR A 266 -1.38 -1.82 -2.97
N GLY A 267 -2.17 -1.98 -4.02
CA GLY A 267 -3.50 -1.37 -4.11
C GLY A 267 -3.45 0.14 -3.93
N THR A 268 -4.50 0.70 -3.35
CA THR A 268 -4.63 2.16 -3.16
C THR A 268 -3.98 2.67 -1.88
N ASN A 269 -3.87 1.84 -0.84
CA ASN A 269 -3.55 2.31 0.51
C ASN A 269 -2.52 1.45 1.27
N HIS A 270 -1.89 0.45 0.63
CA HIS A 270 -0.93 -0.41 1.32
C HIS A 270 0.47 -0.30 0.75
N ILE A 271 1.45 -0.52 1.62
CA ILE A 271 2.84 -0.77 1.27
C ILE A 271 3.18 -2.16 1.76
N LEU A 272 3.70 -3.02 0.89
CA LEU A 272 4.23 -4.33 1.26
C LEU A 272 5.73 -4.25 1.44
N ILE A 273 6.22 -4.80 2.54
CA ILE A 273 7.65 -4.98 2.83
C ILE A 273 7.94 -6.46 2.90
N PHE A 274 8.90 -6.91 2.12
CA PHE A 274 9.20 -8.33 1.92
C PHE A 274 10.47 -8.71 2.69
N GLY A 275 10.31 -9.17 3.93
CA GLY A 275 11.43 -9.62 4.77
C GLY A 275 12.30 -8.46 5.26
N GLY A 276 13.63 -8.63 5.16
CA GLY A 276 14.63 -7.68 5.64
C GLY A 276 15.50 -8.24 6.77
N ASP A 277 16.53 -7.48 7.15
CA ASP A 277 17.36 -7.77 8.32
C ASP A 277 16.80 -7.07 9.56
N ASP A 278 16.41 -7.87 10.56
CA ASP A 278 15.87 -7.41 11.84
C ASP A 278 16.95 -7.16 12.90
N GLY A 279 18.20 -7.46 12.58
CA GLY A 279 19.37 -7.22 13.42
C GLY A 279 19.55 -8.19 14.58
N LYS A 280 18.63 -9.14 14.83
CA LYS A 280 18.71 -10.04 16.00
C LYS A 280 19.96 -10.92 16.00
N LEU A 281 20.44 -11.29 14.82
CA LEU A 281 21.61 -12.16 14.64
C LEU A 281 22.88 -11.39 14.26
N ALA A 282 22.83 -10.06 14.20
CA ALA A 282 23.96 -9.24 13.74
C ALA A 282 25.21 -9.42 14.63
N SER A 283 25.03 -9.52 15.96
CA SER A 283 26.15 -9.74 16.90
C SER A 283 26.73 -11.16 16.83
N ARG A 284 25.96 -12.13 16.33
CA ARG A 284 26.37 -13.55 16.21
C ARG A 284 26.84 -13.91 14.80
N LEU A 285 27.06 -12.93 13.94
CA LEU A 285 27.45 -13.13 12.54
C LEU A 285 28.67 -14.05 12.40
N TRP A 286 29.73 -13.80 13.17
CA TRP A 286 30.99 -14.56 13.11
C TRP A 286 30.95 -15.91 13.84
N GLU A 287 29.95 -16.10 14.71
CA GLU A 287 29.64 -17.40 15.32
C GLU A 287 28.91 -18.30 14.32
N LEU A 288 27.86 -17.78 13.69
CA LEU A 288 26.99 -18.54 12.79
C LEU A 288 27.61 -18.77 11.42
N ARG A 289 28.36 -17.79 10.88
CA ARG A 289 29.04 -17.88 9.58
C ARG A 289 28.10 -18.38 8.46
N ASP A 290 28.55 -19.39 7.71
CA ASP A 290 27.76 -20.03 6.64
C ASP A 290 26.52 -20.78 7.15
N GLN A 291 26.43 -21.07 8.45
CA GLN A 291 25.28 -21.73 9.09
C GLN A 291 24.20 -20.74 9.51
N HIS A 292 24.35 -19.44 9.18
CA HIS A 292 23.32 -18.43 9.46
C HIS A 292 21.97 -18.86 8.86
N PRO A 293 20.86 -18.86 9.65
CA PRO A 293 19.57 -19.44 9.24
C PRO A 293 18.86 -18.65 8.14
N GLY A 294 19.36 -17.46 7.83
CA GLY A 294 18.84 -16.56 6.80
C GLY A 294 18.12 -15.36 7.38
N PHE A 295 17.59 -14.52 6.51
CA PHE A 295 16.88 -13.30 6.90
C PHE A 295 15.39 -13.51 7.14
N HIS A 296 14.74 -12.48 7.70
CA HIS A 296 13.33 -12.51 8.02
C HIS A 296 12.47 -12.76 6.76
N ARG A 297 11.37 -13.49 6.92
CA ARG A 297 10.54 -13.96 5.80
C ARG A 297 9.12 -13.40 5.80
N GLU A 298 8.65 -12.83 6.90
CA GLU A 298 7.30 -12.25 6.93
C GLU A 298 7.16 -11.11 5.91
N VAL A 299 5.97 -11.01 5.33
CA VAL A 299 5.57 -9.87 4.51
C VAL A 299 4.70 -8.96 5.37
N LEU A 300 5.22 -7.77 5.66
CA LEU A 300 4.49 -6.74 6.38
C LEU A 300 3.67 -5.89 5.40
N ALA A 301 2.45 -5.55 5.79
CA ALA A 301 1.65 -4.53 5.14
C ALA A 301 1.48 -3.33 6.08
N TYR A 302 1.80 -2.14 5.59
CA TYR A 302 1.46 -0.88 6.23
C TYR A 302 0.22 -0.29 5.57
N HIS A 303 -0.79 0.06 6.38
CA HIS A 303 -2.01 0.72 5.90
C HIS A 303 -1.87 2.24 6.07
N THR A 304 -1.82 2.95 4.94
CA THR A 304 -1.51 4.40 4.88
C THR A 304 -2.55 5.30 5.52
N ILE A 305 -3.82 4.87 5.59
CA ILE A 305 -4.90 5.63 6.24
C ILE A 305 -4.96 5.37 7.76
N THR A 306 -5.00 4.11 8.19
CA THR A 306 -5.13 3.75 9.62
C THR A 306 -3.83 3.83 10.40
N ASN A 307 -2.69 4.01 9.73
CA ASN A 307 -1.37 4.07 10.36
C ASN A 307 -1.06 2.81 11.18
N THR A 308 -1.31 1.64 10.58
CA THR A 308 -1.16 0.33 11.26
C THR A 308 -0.35 -0.66 10.43
N TRP A 309 0.31 -1.59 11.11
CA TRP A 309 1.08 -2.68 10.53
C TRP A 309 0.38 -4.02 10.73
N ALA A 310 0.48 -4.91 9.75
CA ALA A 310 0.03 -6.29 9.85
C ALA A 310 0.98 -7.24 9.10
N VAL A 311 1.14 -8.46 9.60
CA VAL A 311 1.75 -9.55 8.83
C VAL A 311 0.68 -10.13 7.92
N VAL A 312 0.90 -10.10 6.60
CA VAL A 312 -0.11 -10.50 5.60
C VAL A 312 0.30 -11.72 4.77
N ASP A 313 1.58 -12.09 4.78
CA ASP A 313 2.11 -13.22 4.03
C ASP A 313 3.48 -13.66 4.56
N THR A 314 4.09 -14.66 3.93
CA THR A 314 5.46 -15.12 4.21
C THR A 314 6.17 -15.49 2.91
N LEU A 315 7.34 -14.89 2.70
CA LEU A 315 8.23 -15.20 1.59
C LEU A 315 8.65 -16.69 1.59
N PRO A 316 8.77 -17.33 0.42
CA PRO A 316 9.38 -18.66 0.29
C PRO A 316 10.82 -18.70 0.83
N ILE A 317 11.56 -17.61 0.66
CA ILE A 317 12.93 -17.42 1.14
C ILE A 317 13.16 -15.93 1.42
N GLY A 318 13.86 -15.60 2.51
CA GLY A 318 14.21 -14.21 2.81
C GLY A 318 15.23 -13.72 1.79
N LEU A 319 14.96 -12.59 1.13
CA LEU A 319 15.88 -11.98 0.18
C LEU A 319 15.93 -10.48 0.45
N LEU A 320 17.12 -9.98 0.79
CA LEU A 320 17.34 -8.55 1.03
C LEU A 320 18.44 -7.99 0.14
N THR A 321 18.65 -6.68 0.20
CA THR A 321 19.56 -5.95 -0.69
C THR A 321 19.20 -6.21 -2.16
N THR A 322 17.91 -6.17 -2.45
CA THR A 322 17.33 -6.24 -3.79
C THR A 322 16.09 -5.33 -3.84
N ASN A 323 15.39 -5.29 -4.97
CA ASN A 323 14.25 -4.43 -5.22
C ASN A 323 12.99 -5.29 -5.36
N ALA A 324 11.85 -4.77 -4.91
CA ALA A 324 10.53 -5.29 -5.30
C ALA A 324 10.05 -4.48 -6.51
N VAL A 325 10.04 -5.12 -7.67
CA VAL A 325 9.72 -4.49 -8.94
C VAL A 325 8.26 -4.77 -9.29
N LEU A 326 7.45 -3.72 -9.39
CA LEU A 326 6.09 -3.83 -9.93
C LEU A 326 6.16 -4.09 -11.43
N TRP A 327 5.61 -5.22 -11.86
CA TRP A 327 5.63 -5.66 -13.24
C TRP A 327 4.36 -6.42 -13.59
N GLN A 328 3.58 -5.87 -14.54
CA GLN A 328 2.32 -6.47 -15.03
C GLN A 328 1.33 -6.83 -13.91
N GLY A 329 1.17 -5.97 -12.90
CA GLY A 329 0.28 -6.20 -11.76
C GLY A 329 0.83 -7.18 -10.70
N ASN A 330 2.02 -7.74 -10.92
CA ASN A 330 2.71 -8.59 -9.97
C ASN A 330 3.89 -7.85 -9.32
N THR A 331 4.42 -8.41 -8.25
CA THR A 331 5.69 -7.96 -7.65
C THR A 331 6.78 -9.00 -7.93
N VAL A 332 7.90 -8.56 -8.49
CA VAL A 332 9.07 -9.42 -8.76
C VAL A 332 10.21 -9.04 -7.83
N ILE A 333 10.85 -10.05 -7.21
CA ILE A 333 12.02 -9.88 -6.36
C ILE A 333 13.17 -10.68 -6.99
N PRO A 334 14.01 -10.06 -7.84
CA PRO A 334 15.12 -10.74 -8.49
C PRO A 334 16.35 -10.78 -7.57
N GLY A 335 17.04 -11.92 -7.48
CA GLY A 335 18.29 -12.06 -6.75
C GLY A 335 18.18 -11.68 -5.26
N GLY A 336 19.21 -11.01 -4.73
CA GLY A 336 19.28 -10.64 -3.33
C GLY A 336 20.22 -11.55 -2.52
N GLU A 337 20.27 -11.28 -1.22
CA GLU A 337 21.09 -11.99 -0.24
C GLU A 337 20.14 -12.73 0.70
N ASP A 338 20.26 -14.05 0.78
CA ASP A 338 19.42 -14.92 1.60
C ASP A 338 19.99 -15.17 3.00
N ARG A 339 21.32 -15.10 3.10
CA ARG A 339 22.10 -15.07 4.33
C ARG A 339 23.40 -14.30 4.11
N PRO A 340 24.07 -13.80 5.17
CA PRO A 340 25.27 -12.99 5.04
C PRO A 340 26.34 -13.60 4.12
N GLY A 341 26.71 -12.86 3.08
CA GLY A 341 27.72 -13.25 2.10
C GLY A 341 27.23 -14.22 1.01
N HIS A 342 26.02 -14.76 1.07
CA HIS A 342 25.51 -15.70 0.07
C HIS A 342 24.45 -15.02 -0.82
N ARG A 343 24.68 -15.03 -2.14
CA ARG A 343 23.80 -14.35 -3.10
C ARG A 343 22.93 -15.35 -3.85
N SER A 344 21.69 -14.95 -4.09
CA SER A 344 20.70 -15.78 -4.76
C SER A 344 20.62 -15.49 -6.26
N ARG A 345 20.31 -16.51 -7.04
CA ARG A 345 19.88 -16.40 -8.45
C ARG A 345 18.37 -16.41 -8.60
N ARG A 346 17.62 -16.68 -7.52
CA ARG A 346 16.17 -16.85 -7.57
C ARG A 346 15.50 -15.56 -7.99
N VAL A 347 14.37 -15.68 -8.67
CA VAL A 347 13.54 -14.54 -9.06
C VAL A 347 12.13 -14.86 -8.61
N LEU A 348 11.74 -14.32 -7.45
CA LEU A 348 10.44 -14.58 -6.88
C LEU A 348 9.38 -13.73 -7.59
N LEU A 349 8.26 -14.35 -7.96
CA LEU A 349 7.08 -13.68 -8.47
C LEU A 349 5.97 -13.79 -7.42
N ALA A 350 5.56 -12.65 -6.88
CA ALA A 350 4.39 -12.50 -6.03
C ALA A 350 3.21 -12.02 -6.86
N GLN A 351 2.22 -12.89 -7.03
CA GLN A 351 0.97 -12.56 -7.71
C GLN A 351 -0.09 -12.25 -6.65
N PRO A 352 -0.82 -11.13 -6.75
CA PRO A 352 -1.97 -10.90 -5.88
C PRO A 352 -2.93 -12.08 -5.98
N ARG A 353 -3.22 -12.72 -4.85
CA ARG A 353 -4.19 -13.81 -4.85
C ARG A 353 -5.56 -13.19 -5.10
N ALA A 354 -6.08 -13.36 -6.30
CA ALA A 354 -7.50 -13.20 -6.51
C ALA A 354 -8.16 -14.20 -5.57
N VAL A 355 -8.87 -13.71 -4.57
CA VAL A 355 -9.81 -14.53 -3.81
C VAL A 355 -11.10 -14.40 -4.60
N PRO A 356 -11.42 -15.30 -5.55
CA PRO A 356 -12.75 -15.32 -6.11
C PRO A 356 -13.69 -15.65 -4.97
N ARG A 357 -14.29 -14.61 -4.38
CA ARG A 357 -15.37 -14.78 -3.43
C ARG A 357 -16.60 -15.12 -4.26
N HIS A 358 -16.72 -16.39 -4.61
CA HIS A 358 -18.00 -16.92 -5.01
C HIS A 358 -18.92 -16.86 -3.79
N LEU A 359 -20.16 -16.43 -4.01
CA LEU A 359 -21.19 -16.53 -2.99
C LEU A 359 -21.30 -18.01 -2.59
N GLY A 360 -21.09 -18.29 -1.31
CA GLY A 360 -21.25 -19.62 -0.77
C GLY A 360 -22.72 -20.04 -0.80
N ALA A 361 -22.99 -21.32 -0.54
CA ALA A 361 -24.37 -21.82 -0.42
C ALA A 361 -25.16 -21.04 0.65
N LEU A 362 -24.49 -20.62 1.74
CA LEU A 362 -25.08 -19.75 2.76
C LEU A 362 -25.49 -18.39 2.19
N ASP A 363 -24.62 -17.74 1.42
CA ASP A 363 -24.92 -16.43 0.83
C ASP A 363 -26.11 -16.53 -0.13
N TYR A 364 -26.12 -17.55 -1.00
CA TYR A 364 -27.25 -17.81 -1.89
C TYR A 364 -28.52 -18.17 -1.14
N SER A 365 -28.43 -18.89 -0.02
CA SER A 365 -29.59 -19.19 0.82
C SER A 365 -30.19 -17.93 1.44
N ILE A 366 -29.35 -17.01 1.92
CA ILE A 366 -29.79 -15.74 2.49
C ILE A 366 -30.48 -14.90 1.41
N LEU A 367 -29.88 -14.81 0.22
CA LEU A 367 -30.48 -14.13 -0.93
C LEU A 367 -31.82 -14.77 -1.33
N GLY A 368 -31.85 -16.10 -1.42
CA GLY A 368 -33.06 -16.86 -1.77
C GLY A 368 -34.19 -16.65 -0.76
N ILE A 369 -33.90 -16.74 0.54
CA ILE A 369 -34.86 -16.48 1.62
C ILE A 369 -35.36 -15.04 1.54
N TYR A 370 -34.47 -14.07 1.30
CA TYR A 370 -34.84 -12.66 1.17
C TYR A 370 -35.82 -12.43 0.00
N PHE A 371 -35.48 -12.88 -1.21
CA PHE A 371 -36.34 -12.72 -2.37
C PHE A 371 -37.65 -13.48 -2.25
N PHE A 372 -37.60 -14.71 -1.72
CA PHE A 372 -38.81 -15.49 -1.48
C PHE A 372 -39.72 -14.82 -0.45
N GLY A 373 -39.14 -14.26 0.63
CA GLY A 373 -39.86 -13.45 1.61
C GLY A 373 -40.52 -12.22 1.00
N LEU A 374 -39.84 -11.50 0.10
CA LEU A 374 -40.42 -10.37 -0.64
C LEU A 374 -41.59 -10.80 -1.53
N ILE A 375 -41.48 -11.93 -2.23
CA ILE A 375 -42.55 -12.47 -3.07
C ILE A 375 -43.76 -12.85 -2.22
N LEU A 376 -43.55 -13.59 -1.13
CA LEU A 376 -44.62 -13.96 -0.20
C LEU A 376 -45.30 -12.72 0.39
N MET A 377 -44.53 -11.71 0.76
CA MET A 377 -45.04 -10.44 1.25
C MET A 377 -45.90 -9.74 0.18
N GLY A 378 -45.40 -9.70 -1.06
CA GLY A 378 -46.14 -9.16 -2.21
C GLY A 378 -47.49 -9.86 -2.42
N PHE A 379 -47.51 -11.19 -2.46
CA PHE A 379 -48.76 -11.97 -2.58
C PHE A 379 -49.70 -11.72 -1.41
N TYR A 380 -49.18 -11.69 -0.18
CA TYR A 380 -49.97 -11.49 1.03
C TYR A 380 -50.66 -10.11 1.08
N PHE A 381 -49.99 -9.06 0.61
CA PHE A 381 -50.52 -7.69 0.61
C PHE A 381 -51.25 -7.30 -0.68
N SER A 382 -51.01 -7.99 -1.81
CA SER A 382 -51.62 -7.68 -3.11
C SER A 382 -53.15 -7.57 -3.09
N GLY A 383 -53.84 -8.32 -2.22
CA GLY A 383 -55.31 -8.32 -2.12
C GLY A 383 -55.90 -7.40 -1.04
N ARG A 384 -55.07 -6.59 -0.35
CA ARG A 384 -55.49 -5.89 0.87
C ARG A 384 -55.69 -4.38 0.71
N GLU A 385 -55.24 -3.81 -0.40
CA GLU A 385 -55.44 -2.40 -0.75
C GLU A 385 -56.77 -2.23 -1.49
N LYS A 386 -57.79 -1.68 -0.82
CA LYS A 386 -59.17 -1.58 -1.36
C LYS A 386 -59.57 -0.16 -1.79
N SER A 387 -58.73 0.84 -1.52
CA SER A 387 -59.00 2.24 -1.86
C SER A 387 -57.73 3.02 -2.21
N THR A 388 -57.88 4.10 -2.98
CA THR A 388 -56.80 5.03 -3.32
C THR A 388 -56.16 5.65 -2.08
N GLY A 389 -56.94 5.88 -1.01
CA GLY A 389 -56.44 6.39 0.26
C GLY A 389 -55.61 5.37 1.04
N ASP A 390 -55.92 4.08 0.92
CA ASP A 390 -55.10 3.02 1.50
C ASP A 390 -53.77 2.90 0.74
N PHE A 391 -53.79 2.99 -0.59
CA PHE A 391 -52.57 2.90 -1.41
C PHE A 391 -51.60 4.09 -1.22
N PHE A 392 -52.07 5.34 -1.25
CA PHE A 392 -51.20 6.52 -1.19
C PHE A 392 -50.88 7.01 0.23
N LEU A 393 -51.79 6.80 1.19
CA LEU A 393 -51.64 7.31 2.56
C LEU A 393 -51.52 6.20 3.61
N ALA A 394 -51.45 4.93 3.18
CA ALA A 394 -51.47 3.75 4.05
C ALA A 394 -52.63 3.77 5.06
N GLY A 395 -53.77 4.32 4.64
CA GLY A 395 -54.96 4.54 5.47
C GLY A 395 -54.72 5.44 6.69
N ARG A 396 -53.57 6.13 6.78
CA ARG A 396 -53.07 6.91 7.94
C ARG A 396 -52.97 6.09 9.24
N ARG A 397 -52.87 4.77 9.13
CA ARG A 397 -52.82 3.85 10.28
C ARG A 397 -51.40 3.46 10.68
N ILE A 398 -50.41 3.71 9.83
CA ILE A 398 -49.01 3.37 10.10
C ILE A 398 -48.46 4.30 11.18
N PRO A 399 -47.91 3.77 12.29
CA PRO A 399 -47.27 4.59 13.31
C PRO A 399 -46.03 5.29 12.75
N TRP A 400 -45.80 6.53 13.20
CA TRP A 400 -44.76 7.41 12.65
C TRP A 400 -43.35 6.79 12.61
N TRP A 401 -43.01 5.95 13.59
CA TRP A 401 -41.70 5.29 13.65
C TRP A 401 -41.54 4.25 12.54
N ALA A 402 -42.61 3.54 12.17
CA ALA A 402 -42.59 2.54 11.10
C ALA A 402 -42.48 3.21 9.73
N ALA A 403 -43.24 4.29 9.53
CA ALA A 403 -43.12 5.13 8.34
C ALA A 403 -41.71 5.75 8.23
N GLY A 404 -41.16 6.25 9.35
CA GLY A 404 -39.80 6.80 9.40
C GLY A 404 -38.71 5.78 9.06
N LEU A 405 -38.78 4.57 9.63
CA LEU A 405 -37.85 3.49 9.33
C LEU A 405 -37.93 3.04 7.86
N SER A 406 -39.14 2.99 7.28
CA SER A 406 -39.33 2.65 5.86
C SER A 406 -38.73 3.70 4.92
N ILE A 407 -38.97 5.00 5.19
CA ILE A 407 -38.37 6.10 4.40
C ILE A 407 -36.86 6.12 4.56
N PHE A 408 -36.35 5.92 5.78
CA PHE A 408 -34.91 5.89 6.02
C PHE A 408 -34.25 4.71 5.31
N GLY A 409 -34.83 3.50 5.40
CA GLY A 409 -34.31 2.31 4.74
C GLY A 409 -34.28 2.43 3.21
N THR A 410 -35.21 3.18 2.61
CA THR A 410 -35.25 3.42 1.16
C THR A 410 -34.30 4.53 0.70
N GLN A 411 -33.94 5.47 1.58
CA GLN A 411 -33.00 6.56 1.28
C GLN A 411 -31.53 6.23 1.62
N LEU A 412 -31.28 5.18 2.40
CA LEU A 412 -29.93 4.84 2.84
C LEU A 412 -29.09 4.33 1.67
N SER A 413 -28.16 5.16 1.20
CA SER A 413 -27.22 4.77 0.14
C SER A 413 -26.01 4.02 0.72
N ALA A 414 -25.43 3.14 -0.10
CA ALA A 414 -24.15 2.48 0.20
C ALA A 414 -23.01 3.50 0.44
N ILE A 415 -23.05 4.66 -0.22
CA ILE A 415 -22.08 5.74 -0.06
C ILE A 415 -22.15 6.31 1.36
N THR A 416 -23.35 6.54 1.89
CA THR A 416 -23.55 7.08 3.24
C THR A 416 -22.94 6.17 4.30
N TYR A 417 -23.06 4.86 4.13
CA TYR A 417 -22.55 3.87 5.09
C TYR A 417 -21.05 3.60 4.95
N MET A 418 -20.55 3.41 3.72
CA MET A 418 -19.15 3.01 3.50
C MET A 418 -18.22 4.20 3.25
N ALA A 419 -18.61 5.14 2.41
CA ALA A 419 -17.71 6.19 1.94
C ALA A 419 -17.57 7.35 2.93
N VAL A 420 -18.67 7.79 3.54
CA VAL A 420 -18.64 8.96 4.45
C VAL A 420 -17.75 8.70 5.68
N PRO A 421 -17.88 7.58 6.43
CA PRO A 421 -17.00 7.31 7.56
C PRO A 421 -15.54 7.11 7.13
N ALA A 422 -15.32 6.35 6.04
CA ALA A 422 -13.97 6.08 5.54
C ALA A 422 -13.23 7.35 5.10
N LYS A 423 -13.91 8.24 4.36
CA LYS A 423 -13.32 9.51 3.93
C LYS A 423 -13.12 10.46 5.09
N SER A 424 -14.06 10.49 6.05
CA SER A 424 -13.92 11.36 7.23
C SER A 424 -12.73 10.94 8.11
N TYR A 425 -12.51 9.64 8.23
CA TYR A 425 -11.35 9.10 8.93
C TYR A 425 -10.04 9.39 8.19
N ALA A 426 -10.05 9.33 6.85
CA ALA A 426 -8.85 9.50 6.03
C ALA A 426 -8.42 10.96 5.80
N THR A 427 -9.35 11.92 5.88
CA THR A 427 -9.09 13.32 5.52
C THR A 427 -9.42 14.24 6.69
N ASP A 428 -10.68 14.61 6.86
CA ASP A 428 -11.16 15.51 7.90
C ASP A 428 -12.66 15.28 8.18
N TRP A 429 -13.21 16.06 9.10
CA TRP A 429 -14.60 15.91 9.54
C TRP A 429 -15.63 16.51 8.57
N VAL A 430 -15.24 17.13 7.45
CA VAL A 430 -16.18 17.84 6.55
C VAL A 430 -17.27 16.91 6.03
N PHE A 431 -16.91 15.68 5.65
CA PHE A 431 -17.89 14.69 5.18
C PHE A 431 -18.87 14.25 6.28
N TYR A 432 -18.48 14.37 7.55
CA TYR A 432 -19.33 14.08 8.71
C TYR A 432 -20.27 15.24 9.06
N LEU A 433 -19.93 16.48 8.70
CA LEU A 433 -20.77 17.65 8.99
C LEU A 433 -22.12 17.62 8.25
N SER A 434 -22.15 17.11 7.01
CA SER A 434 -23.41 17.03 6.22
C SER A 434 -24.53 16.24 6.95
N PRO A 435 -24.29 15.02 7.47
CA PRO A 435 -25.27 14.32 8.32
C PRO A 435 -25.70 15.10 9.58
N VAL A 436 -24.76 15.78 10.25
CA VAL A 436 -25.07 16.56 11.46
C VAL A 436 -26.02 17.72 11.14
N CYS A 437 -25.83 18.39 10.01
CA CYS A 437 -26.72 19.45 9.54
C CYS A 437 -28.16 18.97 9.36
N ILE A 438 -28.37 17.72 8.91
CA ILE A 438 -29.73 17.15 8.76
C ILE A 438 -30.43 17.04 10.12
N VAL A 439 -29.72 16.60 11.16
CA VAL A 439 -30.27 16.51 12.53
C VAL A 439 -30.64 17.88 13.07
N LEU A 440 -29.82 18.91 12.77
CA LEU A 440 -30.06 20.29 13.23
C LEU A 440 -31.21 20.97 12.49
N ILE A 441 -31.37 20.73 11.18
CA ILE A 441 -32.41 21.38 10.37
C ILE A 441 -33.76 20.66 10.44
N ALA A 442 -33.78 19.37 10.76
CA ALA A 442 -35.00 18.57 10.82
C ALA A 442 -36.07 19.16 11.77
N PRO A 443 -35.76 19.58 13.02
CA PRO A 443 -36.75 20.24 13.88
C PRO A 443 -37.34 21.51 13.28
N VAL A 444 -36.52 22.30 12.57
CA VAL A 444 -36.97 23.53 11.89
C VAL A 444 -37.95 23.19 10.77
N LEU A 445 -37.60 22.24 9.90
CA LEU A 445 -38.50 21.79 8.83
C LEU A 445 -39.80 21.19 9.38
N VAL A 446 -39.72 20.40 10.46
CA VAL A 446 -40.90 19.83 11.13
C VAL A 446 -41.77 20.92 11.78
N ARG A 447 -41.16 21.97 12.34
CA ARG A 447 -41.89 23.04 13.05
C ARG A 447 -42.53 24.06 12.11
N TYR A 448 -41.91 24.36 10.98
CA TYR A 448 -42.33 25.45 10.08
C TYR A 448 -42.85 24.97 8.73
N SER A 449 -42.22 23.96 8.10
CA SER A 449 -42.63 23.47 6.78
C SER A 449 -43.74 22.43 6.86
N LEU A 450 -43.63 21.44 7.76
CA LEU A 450 -44.60 20.35 7.88
C LEU A 450 -46.04 20.81 8.16
N PRO A 451 -46.31 21.83 9.00
CA PRO A 451 -47.67 22.31 9.24
C PRO A 451 -48.34 22.86 7.98
N ILE A 452 -47.57 23.41 7.03
CA ILE A 452 -48.09 23.93 5.75
C ILE A 452 -48.69 22.75 4.97
N PHE A 453 -47.90 21.70 4.72
CA PHE A 453 -48.37 20.53 3.98
C PHE A 453 -49.50 19.78 4.68
N ARG A 454 -49.46 19.68 6.02
CA ARG A 454 -50.52 19.00 6.80
C ARG A 454 -51.87 19.72 6.78
N ARG A 455 -51.91 21.05 6.59
CA ARG A 455 -53.16 21.81 6.52
C ARG A 455 -53.94 21.56 5.23
N PHE A 456 -53.26 21.32 4.11
CA PHE A 456 -53.90 21.17 2.80
C PHE A 456 -54.36 19.73 2.50
N ASN A 457 -54.07 18.77 3.37
CA ASN A 457 -54.53 17.37 3.26
C ASN A 457 -54.19 16.69 1.91
N ILE A 458 -53.18 17.22 1.22
CA ILE A 458 -52.69 16.85 -0.10
C ILE A 458 -51.93 15.52 -0.10
N THR A 459 -52.00 14.82 -1.22
CA THR A 459 -51.38 13.51 -1.44
C THR A 459 -49.98 13.61 -2.04
N THR A 460 -49.67 14.68 -2.77
CA THR A 460 -48.35 14.90 -3.39
C THR A 460 -47.86 16.34 -3.24
N ALA A 461 -46.55 16.53 -3.39
CA ALA A 461 -45.98 17.88 -3.46
C ALA A 461 -46.44 18.65 -4.73
N TYR A 462 -46.81 17.94 -5.79
CA TYR A 462 -47.30 18.56 -7.03
C TYR A 462 -48.69 19.17 -6.84
N GLU A 463 -49.57 18.50 -6.09
CA GLU A 463 -50.89 19.02 -5.71
C GLU A 463 -50.77 20.34 -4.93
N TYR A 464 -49.74 20.48 -4.08
CA TYR A 464 -49.43 21.76 -3.44
C TYR A 464 -49.03 22.85 -4.43
N LEU A 465 -48.18 22.52 -5.41
CA LEU A 465 -47.71 23.47 -6.41
C LEU A 465 -48.85 23.91 -7.33
N GLU A 466 -49.75 23.00 -7.68
CA GLU A 466 -50.96 23.27 -8.46
C GLU A 466 -51.88 24.26 -7.75
N ILE A 467 -52.18 24.04 -6.46
CA ILE A 467 -52.97 24.96 -5.63
C ILE A 467 -52.30 26.34 -5.52
N ARG A 468 -50.97 26.37 -5.43
CA ARG A 468 -50.22 27.61 -5.16
C ARG A 468 -49.93 28.45 -6.39
N PHE A 469 -49.73 27.82 -7.55
CA PHE A 469 -49.27 28.50 -8.77
C PHE A 469 -50.26 28.44 -9.93
N ASN A 470 -51.39 27.73 -9.78
CA ASN A 470 -52.31 27.35 -10.86
C ASN A 470 -51.64 26.55 -11.99
N LEU A 471 -52.38 25.63 -12.61
CA LEU A 471 -51.99 25.08 -13.90
C LEU A 471 -52.03 26.21 -14.93
N ALA A 472 -50.87 26.71 -15.36
CA ALA A 472 -50.79 27.46 -16.61
C ALA A 472 -51.05 26.46 -17.74
N VAL A 473 -52.33 26.30 -18.11
CA VAL A 473 -52.75 25.56 -19.31
C VAL A 473 -52.30 26.31 -20.55
#